data_AF-A0A1F8T238-F1
#
_entry.id   AF-A0A1F8T238-F1
#
_cell.length_a   1.000
_cell.length_b   1.000
_cell.length_c   1.000
_cell.angle_alpha   90.00
_cell.angle_beta   90.00
_cell.angle_gamma   90.00
#
_symmetry.space_group_name_H-M   'P 1'
#
loop_
_entity.id
_entity.type
_entity.pdbx_description
1 polymer ?
#
loop_
_entity_poly.entity_id
_entity_poly.type
_entity_poly.pdbx_seq_one_letter_code
_entity_poly.pdbx_strand_id
1 'polypeptide(L)' 'MIRLHDCRHTAASIMLSHGIPPIIVAGMLGHSLAILMTRYAHYIPGTQDEAARMMSDFLTPIPIDLISLKPKAD' A
#
# COMPACT_ATOMS: atom_id res chain seq x y z
N MET A 1 17.78 -15.61 -12.24
CA MET A 1 19.21 -15.44 -11.92
C MET A 1 19.28 -15.17 -10.43
N ILE A 2 19.53 -16.20 -9.60
CA ILE A 2 19.56 -16.02 -8.14
C ILE A 2 20.85 -15.28 -7.77
N ARG A 3 20.73 -13.96 -7.61
CA ARG A 3 21.80 -13.03 -7.21
C ARG A 3 21.28 -12.16 -6.09
N LEU A 4 22.17 -11.42 -5.41
CA LEU A 4 21.91 -10.53 -4.27
C LEU A 4 20.61 -9.69 -4.36
N HIS A 5 20.17 -9.37 -5.59
CA HIS A 5 18.87 -8.79 -5.91
C HIS A 5 17.69 -9.54 -5.27
N ASP A 6 17.66 -10.86 -5.29
CA ASP A 6 16.55 -11.65 -4.75
C ASP A 6 16.47 -11.56 -3.22
N CYS A 7 17.61 -11.40 -2.55
CA CYS A 7 17.64 -11.12 -1.10
C CYS A 7 17.05 -9.75 -0.79
N ARG A 8 17.40 -8.72 -1.58
CA ARG A 8 16.80 -7.38 -1.44
C ARG A 8 15.29 -7.39 -1.73
N HIS A 9 14.85 -8.15 -2.73
CA HIS A 9 13.44 -8.34 -3.06
C HIS A 9 12.68 -9.06 -1.95
N THR A 10 13.26 -10.12 -1.39
CA THR A 10 12.67 -10.88 -0.29
C THR A 10 12.56 -10.02 0.97
N ALA A 11 13.62 -9.29 1.33
CA ALA A 11 13.61 -8.38 2.48
C ALA A 11 12.55 -7.28 2.34
N ALA A 12 12.46 -6.64 1.17
CA ALA A 12 11.44 -5.63 0.90
C ALA A 12 10.02 -6.20 1.05
N SER A 13 9.77 -7.39 0.47
CA SER A 13 8.45 -8.03 0.49
C SER A 13 8.03 -8.41 1.92
N ILE A 14 8.93 -8.97 2.72
CA ILE A 14 8.66 -9.34 4.12
C ILE A 14 8.34 -8.09 4.95
N MET A 15 9.16 -7.04 4.84
CA MET A 15 8.99 -5.81 5.62
C MET A 15 7.66 -5.11 5.29
N LEU A 16 7.31 -5.01 4.01
CA LEU A 16 6.05 -4.39 3.58
C LEU A 16 4.83 -5.24 3.96
N SER A 17 4.93 -6.56 3.85
CA SER A 17 3.87 -7.46 4.28
C SER A 17 3.61 -7.42 5.79
N HIS A 18 4.60 -7.06 6.60
CA HIS A 18 4.45 -6.85 8.05
C HIS A 18 3.99 -5.43 8.41
N GLY A 19 3.63 -4.61 7.42
CA GLY A 19 3.13 -3.25 7.65
C GLY A 19 4.20 -2.25 8.06
N ILE A 20 5.49 -2.53 7.82
CA ILE A 20 6.55 -1.56 8.09
C ILE A 20 6.37 -0.37 7.13
N PRO A 21 6.42 0.88 7.63
CA PRO A 21 6.27 2.07 6.81
C PRO A 21 7.23 2.07 5.60
N PRO A 22 6.73 2.28 4.37
CA PRO A 22 7.54 2.24 3.14
C PRO A 22 8.75 3.16 3.16
N ILE A 23 8.66 4.31 3.85
CA ILE A 23 9.77 5.25 4.01
C ILE A 23 10.96 4.63 4.75
N ILE A 24 10.70 3.80 5.76
CA ILE A 24 11.72 3.11 6.55
C ILE A 24 12.36 2.00 5.71
N VAL A 25 11.54 1.22 5.01
CA VAL A 25 12.03 0.15 4.11
C VAL A 25 12.89 0.74 2.99
N ALA A 26 12.49 1.87 2.41
CA ALA A 26 13.29 2.58 1.40
C ALA A 26 14.65 3.02 1.96
N GLY A 27 14.68 3.57 3.18
CA GLY A 27 15.91 3.93 3.89
C GLY A 27 16.84 2.73 4.16
N MET A 28 16.29 1.61 4.62
CA MET A 28 17.06 0.37 4.86
C MET A 28 17.64 -0.22 3.58
N LEU A 29 16.95 -0.05 2.45
CA LEU A 29 17.43 -0.47 1.14
C LEU A 29 18.28 0.61 0.45
N GLY A 30 18.46 1.80 1.02
CA GLY A 30 19.17 2.91 0.34
C GLY A 30 18.55 3.26 -1.02
N HIS A 31 17.25 3.06 -1.17
CA HIS A 31 16.50 3.44 -2.37
C HIS A 31 15.68 4.69 -2.08
N SER A 32 15.37 5.46 -3.13
CA SER A 32 14.33 6.48 -3.01
C SER A 32 12.97 5.82 -2.82
N LEU A 33 12.06 6.51 -2.12
CA LEU A 33 10.69 6.04 -1.92
C LEU A 33 9.99 5.79 -3.27
N ALA A 34 10.25 6.62 -4.28
CA ALA A 34 9.69 6.46 -5.62
C ALA A 34 10.06 5.11 -6.26
N ILE A 35 11.32 4.67 -6.10
CA ILE A 35 11.78 3.38 -6.63
C ILE A 35 11.11 2.23 -5.88
N LEU A 36 11.02 2.34 -4.55
CA LEU A 36 10.36 1.33 -3.72
C LEU A 36 8.87 1.20 -4.09
N MET A 37 8.16 2.32 -4.16
CA MET A 37 6.73 2.34 -4.49
C MET A 37 6.46 1.83 -5.90
N THR A 38 7.29 2.19 -6.88
CA THR A 38 7.18 1.67 -8.26
C THR A 38 7.29 0.14 -8.32
N ARG A 39 8.03 -0.48 -7.39
CA ARG A 39 8.36 -1.92 -7.45
C ARG A 39 7.57 -2.78 -6.47
N TYR A 40 7.14 -2.22 -5.34
CA TYR A 40 6.57 -2.99 -4.24
C TYR A 40 5.23 -2.43 -3.71
N ALA A 41 4.64 -1.41 -4.34
CA ALA A 41 3.37 -0.84 -3.88
C ALA A 41 2.26 -1.89 -3.72
N HIS A 42 2.27 -2.96 -4.51
CA HIS A 42 1.29 -4.06 -4.43
C HIS A 42 1.44 -4.94 -3.18
N TYR A 43 2.56 -4.87 -2.46
CA TYR A 43 2.76 -5.57 -1.19
C TYR A 43 2.33 -4.75 0.02
N ILE A 44 1.92 -3.50 -0.16
CA ILE A 44 1.45 -2.65 0.93
C ILE A 44 0.00 -3.05 1.22
N PRO A 45 -0.30 -3.62 2.39
CA PRO A 45 -1.67 -3.94 2.77
C PRO A 45 -2.44 -2.63 3.00
N GLY A 46 -3.57 -2.49 2.33
CA GLY A 46 -4.43 -1.32 2.41
C GLY A 46 -5.12 -1.09 1.08
N THR A 47 -6.45 -1.26 1.05
CA THR A 47 -7.22 -0.95 -0.15
C THR A 47 -7.53 0.55 -0.17
N GLN A 48 -7.53 1.16 -1.36
CA GLN A 48 -8.00 2.55 -1.51
C GLN A 48 -9.42 2.71 -0.95
N ASP A 49 -10.23 1.65 -1.03
CA ASP A 49 -11.59 1.59 -0.49
C ASP A 49 -11.61 1.73 1.05
N GLU A 50 -10.67 1.12 1.76
CA GLU A 50 -10.57 1.23 3.23
C GLU A 50 -10.14 2.64 3.65
N ALA A 51 -9.21 3.26 2.92
CA ALA A 51 -8.83 4.65 3.13
C ALA A 51 -10.01 5.60 2.87
N ALA A 52 -10.79 5.35 1.81
CA ALA A 52 -11.98 6.14 1.48
C ALA A 52 -13.07 6.01 2.57
N ARG A 53 -13.27 4.80 3.11
CA ARG A 53 -14.20 4.56 4.23
C ARG A 53 -13.78 5.31 5.48
N MET A 54 -12.52 5.18 5.91
CA MET A 54 -12.01 5.91 7.07
C MET A 54 -12.20 7.43 6.90
N MET A 55 -11.86 7.95 5.72
CA MET A 55 -12.02 9.38 5.43
C MET A 55 -13.50 9.82 5.50
N SER A 56 -14.43 8.99 5.00
CA SER A 56 -15.88 9.26 5.06
C SER A 56 -16.40 9.26 6.51
N ASP A 57 -15.98 8.30 7.32
CA ASP A 57 -16.37 8.18 8.73
C ASP A 57 -15.91 9.39 9.55
N PHE A 58 -14.72 9.92 9.27
CA PHE A 58 -14.23 11.13 9.94
C PHE A 58 -14.96 12.41 9.51
N LEU A 59 -15.43 12.49 8.26
CA LEU A 59 -15.96 13.73 7.68
C LEU A 59 -17.48 13.86 7.80
N THR A 60 -18.21 12.76 7.99
CA THR A 60 -19.69 12.74 7.96
C THR A 60 -20.31 12.14 9.22
N PRO A 61 -21.28 12.82 9.87
CA PRO A 61 -22.02 12.26 11.01
C PRO A 61 -22.98 11.11 10.64
N ILE A 62 -23.14 10.84 9.34
CA ILE A 62 -24.13 9.92 8.78
C ILE A 62 -23.34 8.88 7.98
N PRO A 63 -23.51 7.57 8.23
CA PRO A 63 -22.80 6.53 7.50
C PRO A 63 -23.24 6.55 6.03
N ILE A 64 -22.30 6.84 5.12
CA ILE A 64 -22.50 6.81 3.67
C ILE A 64 -21.92 5.49 3.14
N ASP A 65 -22.78 4.58 2.69
CA ASP A 65 -22.34 3.35 2.02
C ASP A 65 -21.82 3.64 0.61
N LEU A 66 -20.52 3.94 0.51
CA LEU A 66 -19.80 4.20 -0.75
C LEU A 66 -19.84 3.01 -1.74
N ILE A 67 -20.13 1.79 -1.27
CA ILE A 67 -20.34 0.63 -2.16
C ILE A 67 -21.57 0.82 -3.05
N SER A 68 -22.61 1.51 -2.56
CA SER A 68 -23.87 1.75 -3.29
C SER A 68 -23.73 2.79 -4.41
N LEU A 69 -22.62 3.55 -4.43
CA LEU A 69 -22.35 4.60 -5.41
C LEU A 69 -21.49 4.13 -6.58
N LYS A 70 -21.03 2.86 -6.60
CA LYS A 70 -20.39 2.31 -7.81
C LYS A 70 -21.44 2.36 -8.93
N PRO A 71 -21.24 3.16 -10.00
CA PRO A 71 -22.15 3.13 -11.13
C PRO A 71 -22.15 1.70 -11.67
N LYS A 72 -23.36 1.17 -11.90
CA LYS A 72 -23.58 -0.05 -12.64
C LYS A 72 -22.83 0.13 -13.97
N ALA A 73 -21.72 -0.60 -14.12
CA ALA A 73 -20.99 -0.63 -15.37
C ALA A 73 -21.89 -1.33 -16.37
N ASP A 74 -22.38 -0.55 -17.33
CA ASP A 74 -22.98 -1.03 -18.57
C ASP A 74 -21.88 -1.58 -19.49
#